data_AF-A0AAX2AJX8-F1
#
_entry.id   AF-A0AAX2AJX8-F1
#
_cell.length_a   1.000
_cell.length_b   1.000
_cell.length_c   1.000
_cell.angle_alpha   90.00
_cell.angle_beta   90.00
_cell.angle_gamma   90.00
#
_symmetry.space_group_name_H-M   'P 1'
#
loop_
_entity.id
_entity.type
_entity.pdbx_description
1 polymer ?
#
loop_
_entity_poly.entity_id
_entity_poly.type
_entity_poly.pdbx_seq_one_letter_code
_entity_poly.pdbx_strand_id
1 'polypeptide(L)' 'MSYLKNLANSQPKDPLIDVVYEITNCIKTKKDFEQASLMVKQNNLTLEGVIKRTSKLDLEDLALLADKVIALS' A
#
# COMPACT_ATOMS: atom_id res chain seq x y z
N MET A 1 30.20 -25.25 7.32
CA MET A 1 29.24 -24.47 8.16
C MET A 1 29.26 -23.03 7.72
N SER A 2 28.35 -22.62 6.82
CA SER A 2 28.33 -21.24 6.29
C SER A 2 27.18 -20.44 6.90
N TYR A 3 27.37 -20.00 8.14
CA TYR A 3 26.42 -19.15 8.87
C TYR A 3 26.19 -17.78 8.20
N LEU A 4 27.05 -17.41 7.24
CA LEU A 4 27.01 -16.10 6.58
C LEU A 4 26.03 -15.99 5.39
N LYS A 5 25.38 -17.08 4.97
CA LYS A 5 24.51 -17.06 3.78
C LYS A 5 23.08 -16.55 4.04
N ASN A 6 22.72 -16.25 5.30
CA ASN A 6 21.37 -15.85 5.69
C ASN A 6 21.20 -14.38 6.09
N LEU A 7 22.27 -13.57 6.11
CA LEU A 7 22.19 -12.15 6.51
C LEU A 7 21.88 -11.17 5.36
N ALA A 8 21.86 -11.62 4.11
CA ALA A 8 21.61 -10.76 2.95
C ALA A 8 20.12 -10.51 2.66
N ASN A 9 19.19 -11.22 3.32
CA ASN A 9 17.75 -11.12 3.05
C ASN A 9 16.95 -10.40 4.15
N SER A 10 17.59 -9.93 5.22
CA SER A 10 16.92 -9.05 6.19
C SER A 10 17.10 -7.60 5.75
N GLN A 11 16.56 -7.24 4.58
CA GLN A 11 16.25 -5.83 4.37
C GLN A 11 15.25 -5.44 5.46
N PRO A 12 15.43 -4.30 6.15
CA PRO A 12 14.43 -3.82 7.07
C PRO A 12 13.10 -3.77 6.29
N LYS A 13 12.15 -4.62 6.68
CA LYS A 13 10.80 -4.54 6.12
C LYS A 13 10.30 -3.15 6.48
N ASP A 14 10.21 -2.27 5.49
CA ASP A 14 9.54 -1.00 5.66
C ASP A 14 8.10 -1.35 6.06
N PRO A 15 7.66 -1.03 7.30
CA PRO A 15 6.33 -1.39 7.78
C PRO A 15 5.23 -0.79 6.89
N LEU A 16 5.54 0.26 6.11
CA LEU A 16 4.62 0.84 5.14
C LEU A 16 4.41 -0.05 3.92
N ILE A 17 5.34 -0.96 3.58
CA ILE A 17 5.18 -1.89 2.45
C ILE A 17 4.04 -2.87 2.72
N ASP A 18 3.97 -3.42 3.93
CA ASP A 18 2.91 -4.37 4.29
C ASP A 18 1.53 -3.67 4.26
N VAL A 19 1.44 -2.42 4.75
CA VAL A 19 0.22 -1.61 4.67
C VAL A 19 -0.16 -1.28 3.22
N VAL A 20 0.79 -0.84 2.39
CA VAL A 20 0.54 -0.55 0.97
C VAL A 20 0.13 -1.81 0.20
N TYR A 21 0.68 -2.97 0.56
CA TYR A 21 0.28 -4.25 0.01
C TYR A 21 -1.16 -4.57 0.37
N GLU A 22 -1.56 -4.40 1.63
CA GLU A 22 -2.95 -4.61 2.07
C GLU A 22 -3.93 -3.68 1.37
N ILE A 23 -3.60 -2.39 1.24
CA ILE A 23 -4.39 -1.39 0.50
C ILE A 23 -4.56 -1.85 -0.95
N THR A 24 -3.46 -2.21 -1.61
CA THR A 24 -3.45 -2.68 -3.00
C THR A 24 -4.29 -3.94 -3.16
N ASN A 25 -4.19 -4.87 -2.21
CA ASN A 25 -4.94 -6.11 -2.22
C ASN A 25 -6.44 -5.84 -2.04
N CYS A 26 -6.82 -4.93 -1.15
CA CYS A 26 -8.21 -4.52 -0.93
C CYS A 26 -8.85 -3.99 -2.22
N ILE A 27 -8.11 -3.17 -2.96
CA ILE A 27 -8.56 -2.60 -4.24
C ILE A 27 -8.64 -3.69 -5.32
N LYS A 28 -7.55 -4.43 -5.55
CA LYS A 28 -7.49 -5.39 -6.68
C LYS A 28 -8.36 -6.61 -6.49
N THR A 29 -8.46 -7.15 -5.28
CA THR A 29 -9.16 -8.42 -5.04
C THR A 29 -10.61 -8.21 -4.60
N LYS A 30 -10.87 -7.19 -3.78
CA LYS A 30 -12.20 -6.94 -3.21
C LYS A 30 -12.94 -5.78 -3.88
N LYS A 31 -12.25 -4.96 -4.68
CA LYS A 31 -12.76 -3.68 -5.20
C LYS A 31 -13.32 -2.77 -4.10
N ASP A 32 -12.76 -2.88 -2.91
CA ASP A 32 -13.21 -2.15 -1.73
C ASP A 32 -12.35 -0.90 -1.54
N PHE A 33 -12.74 0.15 -2.27
CA PHE A 33 -12.07 1.45 -2.22
C PHE A 33 -12.36 2.20 -0.92
N GLU A 34 -13.45 1.87 -0.23
CA GLU A 34 -13.84 2.52 1.02
C GLU A 34 -12.92 2.05 2.15
N GLN A 35 -12.76 0.74 2.31
CA GLN A 35 -11.80 0.19 3.26
C GLN A 35 -10.36 0.60 2.93
N ALA A 36 -9.98 0.62 1.65
CA ALA A 36 -8.66 1.06 1.23
C ALA A 36 -8.37 2.52 1.61
N SER A 37 -9.32 3.43 1.39
CA SER A 37 -9.17 4.86 1.73
C SER A 37 -9.13 5.09 3.24
N LEU A 38 -9.87 4.32 4.03
CA LEU A 38 -9.76 4.32 5.49
C LEU A 38 -8.37 3.88 5.95
N MET A 39 -7.82 2.81 5.37
CA MET A 39 -6.46 2.34 5.69
C MET A 39 -5.40 3.39 5.37
N VAL A 40 -5.53 4.10 4.24
CA VAL A 40 -4.64 5.23 3.89
C VAL A 40 -4.67 6.29 4.99
N LYS A 41 -5.87 6.72 5.40
CA LYS A 41 -6.04 7.76 6.43
C LYS A 41 -5.55 7.31 7.81
N GLN A 42 -5.91 6.10 8.25
CA GLN A 42 -5.54 5.56 9.55
C GLN A 42 -4.03 5.38 9.73
N ASN A 43 -3.32 5.06 8.66
CA ASN A 43 -1.87 4.89 8.67
C ASN A 43 -1.12 6.20 8.36
N ASN A 44 -1.81 7.35 8.30
CA ASN A 44 -1.25 8.65 7.93
C ASN A 44 -0.43 8.60 6.63
N LEU A 45 -0.89 7.80 5.67
CA LEU A 45 -0.25 7.67 4.37
C LEU A 45 -0.76 8.74 3.43
N THR A 46 0.16 9.34 2.67
CA THR A 46 -0.24 10.16 1.52
C THR A 46 -0.51 9.25 0.32
N LEU A 47 -1.40 9.68 -0.56
CA LEU A 47 -1.67 8.95 -1.81
C LEU A 47 -0.39 8.77 -2.63
N GLU A 48 0.46 9.81 -2.69
CA GLU A 48 1.79 9.76 -3.29
C GLU A 48 2.68 8.67 -2.66
N GLY A 49 2.61 8.51 -1.34
CA GLY A 49 3.35 7.49 -0.60
C GLY A 49 2.91 6.07 -0.95
N VAL A 50 1.62 5.87 -1.23
CA VAL A 50 1.07 4.61 -1.73
C VAL A 50 1.54 4.36 -3.16
N ILE A 51 1.38 5.35 -4.06
CA ILE A 51 1.76 5.26 -5.48
C ILE A 51 3.24 4.93 -5.65
N LYS A 52 4.12 5.62 -4.91
CA LYS A 52 5.58 5.36 -4.96
C LYS A 52 5.97 3.93 -4.57
N ARG A 53 5.10 3.23 -3.84
CA ARG A 53 5.36 1.89 -3.29
C ARG A 53 4.54 0.79 -3.97
N THR A 54 3.60 1.13 -4.85
CA THR A 54 2.78 0.16 -5.59
C THR A 54 2.87 0.39 -7.09
N SER A 55 3.27 -0.65 -7.81
CA SER A 55 3.23 -0.70 -9.28
C SER A 55 2.04 -1.51 -9.81
N LYS A 56 1.16 -1.95 -8.91
CA LYS A 56 0.09 -2.92 -9.22
C LYS A 56 -1.27 -2.27 -9.45
N LEU A 57 -1.45 -1.02 -9.06
CA LEU A 57 -2.68 -0.26 -9.31
C LEU A 57 -2.57 0.43 -10.66
N ASP A 58 -3.64 0.34 -11.44
CA ASP A 58 -3.77 1.12 -12.67
C ASP A 58 -4.25 2.54 -12.34
N LEU A 59 -4.22 3.42 -13.35
CA LEU A 59 -4.57 4.83 -13.17
C LEU A 59 -6.03 5.00 -12.70
N GLU A 60 -6.93 4.13 -13.16
CA GLU A 60 -8.35 4.16 -12.77
C GLU A 60 -8.52 3.80 -11.29
N ASP A 61 -7.90 2.71 -10.83
CA ASP A 61 -7.91 2.32 -9.42
C ASP A 61 -7.33 3.43 -8.52
N LEU A 62 -6.26 4.09 -8.98
CA LEU A 62 -5.64 5.21 -8.28
C LEU A 62 -6.55 6.43 -8.21
N ALA A 63 -7.26 6.75 -9.30
CA ALA A 63 -8.21 7.87 -9.35
C ALA A 63 -9.38 7.63 -8.39
N LEU A 64 -9.97 6.43 -8.41
CA LEU A 64 -11.05 6.07 -7.50
C LEU A 64 -10.62 6.10 -6.04
N LEU A 65 -9.41 5.62 -5.73
CA LEU A 65 -8.85 5.72 -4.40
C LEU A 65 -8.65 7.19 -3.99
N ALA A 66 -8.12 8.03 -4.89
CA ALA A 66 -7.91 9.46 -4.64
C ALA A 66 -9.22 10.17 -4.29
N ASP A 67 -10.27 9.97 -5.10
CA ASP A 67 -11.59 10.56 -4.88
C ASP A 67 -12.15 10.19 -3.50
N LYS A 68 -12.01 8.91 -3.10
CA LYS A 68 -12.47 8.44 -1.79
C LYS A 68 -11.66 9.03 -0.64
N VAL A 69 -10.35 9.13 -0.77
CA VAL A 69 -9.48 9.75 0.26
C VAL A 69 -9.80 11.24 0.42
N ILE A 70 -10.03 11.95 -0.69
CA ILE A 70 -10.44 13.37 -0.68
C ILE A 70 -11.81 13.52 -0.02
N ALA A 71 -12.78 12.66 -0.35
CA ALA A 71 -14.12 12.71 0.24
C ALA A 71 -14.15 12.42 1.76
N LEU A 72 -13.15 11.70 2.28
CA LEU A 72 -12.99 11.43 3.71
C LEU A 72 -12.26 12.55 4.48
N SER A 73 -11.65 13.50 3.79
CA SER A 73 -10.83 14.58 4.39
C SER A 73 -11.69 15.75 4.84
#